data_AF-K7LR54-F1
#
_entry.id   AF-K7LR54-F1
#
_cell.length_a   1.000
_cell.length_b   1.000
_cell.length_c   1.000
_cell.angle_alpha   90.00
_cell.angle_beta   90.00
_cell.angle_gamma   90.00
#
_symmetry.space_group_name_H-M   'P 1'
#
loop_
_entity.id
_entity.type
_entity.pdbx_description
1 polymer ?
#
loop_
_entity_poly.entity_id
_entity_poly.type
_entity_poly.pdbx_seq_one_letter_code
_entity_poly.pdbx_strand_id
1 'polypeptide(L)'
;MCVVQVLDEILYFGGNDSLVPHPSGLGQHVPLQECIENMRKIVIHMKSLSKKTRIIFLGAPSVNEAQIYGTSVLQGQRLRNNEPRRIYSEACLELCSEMNIIAIDRWSTLWEPCLWEQYSGKRDPMCCEHGPL
;
A
#
# COMPACT_ATOMS: atom_id res chain seq x y z
N MET A 1 -36.97 -14.46 -3.20
CA MET A 1 -35.51 -14.39 -3.43
C MET A 1 -34.98 -13.26 -2.54
N CYS A 2 -34.25 -13.57 -1.46
CA CYS A 2 -33.57 -12.54 -0.68
C CYS A 2 -32.27 -12.15 -1.41
N VAL A 3 -32.14 -10.88 -1.78
CA VAL A 3 -30.88 -10.33 -2.30
C VAL A 3 -30.15 -9.72 -1.10
N VAL A 4 -29.05 -10.34 -0.68
CA VAL A 4 -28.14 -9.77 0.32
C VAL A 4 -27.27 -8.75 -0.41
N GLN A 5 -27.38 -7.48 -0.05
CA GLN A 5 -26.55 -6.42 -0.60
C GLN A 5 -25.45 -6.09 0.40
N VAL A 6 -24.18 -6.20 -0.01
CA VAL A 6 -23.07 -5.70 0.78
C VAL A 6 -23.14 -4.17 0.76
N LEU A 7 -23.14 -3.55 1.94
CA LEU A 7 -23.21 -2.10 2.06
C LEU A 7 -21.83 -1.45 1.99
N ASP A 8 -20.80 -2.11 2.53
CA ASP A 8 -19.45 -1.58 2.63
C ASP A 8 -18.45 -2.61 2.09
N GLU A 9 -17.63 -2.20 1.14
CA GLU A 9 -16.58 -3.02 0.56
C GLU A 9 -15.22 -2.35 0.79
N ILE A 10 -14.27 -3.12 1.32
CA ILE A 10 -12.92 -2.65 1.60
C ILE A 10 -11.99 -3.09 0.47
N LEU A 11 -11.35 -2.14 -0.18
CA LEU A 11 -10.36 -2.36 -1.22
C LEU A 11 -8.95 -2.19 -0.66
N TYR A 12 -8.15 -3.25 -0.64
CA TYR A 12 -6.82 -3.25 -0.01
C TYR A 12 -5.78 -3.93 -0.91
N PHE A 13 -5.19 -3.16 -1.82
CA PHE A 13 -4.22 -3.60 -2.85
C PHE A 13 -3.00 -2.64 -2.91
N GLY A 14 -2.02 -2.94 -3.78
CA GLY A 14 -0.85 -2.09 -4.04
C GLY A 14 0.43 -2.54 -3.32
N GLY A 15 0.31 -3.30 -2.22
CA GLY A 15 1.49 -3.71 -1.44
C GLY A 15 2.39 -4.77 -2.09
N ASN A 16 1.88 -5.53 -3.06
CA ASN A 16 2.64 -6.48 -3.86
C ASN A 16 3.06 -5.86 -5.19
N ASP A 17 2.17 -5.06 -5.79
CA ASP A 17 2.41 -4.27 -6.98
C ASP A 17 3.65 -3.38 -6.81
N SER A 18 3.83 -2.80 -5.62
CA SER A 18 4.96 -1.92 -5.27
C SER A 18 6.27 -2.65 -4.96
N LEU A 19 6.37 -3.96 -5.15
CA LEU A 19 7.64 -4.67 -4.96
C LEU A 19 8.67 -4.22 -5.99
N VAL A 20 9.96 -4.36 -5.66
CA VAL A 20 11.04 -4.20 -6.64
C VAL A 20 10.82 -5.20 -7.78
N PRO A 21 10.86 -4.77 -9.06
CA PRO A 21 10.70 -5.65 -10.20
C PRO A 21 11.71 -6.79 -10.16
N HIS A 22 11.23 -8.03 -10.25
CA HIS A 22 12.13 -9.18 -10.34
C HIS A 22 12.83 -9.18 -11.71
N PRO A 23 14.14 -9.46 -11.80
CA PRO A 23 14.87 -9.42 -13.07
C PRO A 23 14.29 -10.30 -14.19
N SER A 24 13.62 -11.40 -13.84
CA SER A 24 12.95 -12.27 -14.82
C SER A 24 11.58 -11.76 -15.31
N GLY A 25 11.04 -10.70 -14.71
CA GLY A 25 9.67 -10.23 -14.95
C GLY A 25 8.58 -11.10 -14.31
N LEU A 26 8.92 -12.22 -13.65
CA LEU A 26 7.98 -13.15 -13.02
C LEU A 26 7.69 -12.83 -11.53
N GLY A 27 7.98 -11.60 -11.11
CA GLY A 27 7.69 -11.13 -9.75
C GLY A 27 6.22 -10.72 -9.60
N GLN A 28 5.82 -10.34 -8.38
CA GLN A 28 4.48 -9.78 -8.14
C GLN A 28 4.38 -8.28 -8.47
N HIS A 29 5.48 -7.67 -8.89
CA HIS A 29 5.51 -6.27 -9.29
C HIS A 29 4.54 -6.02 -10.44
N VAL A 30 3.74 -4.98 -10.32
CA VAL A 30 2.85 -4.46 -11.36
C VAL A 30 3.23 -3.00 -11.56
N PRO A 31 3.58 -2.54 -12.78
CA PRO A 31 3.94 -1.15 -13.02
C PRO A 31 2.90 -0.17 -12.49
N LEU A 32 3.34 0.97 -11.95
CA LEU A 32 2.46 1.93 -11.23
C LEU A 32 1.20 2.30 -12.01
N GLN A 33 1.34 2.66 -13.29
CA GLN A 33 0.19 3.01 -14.14
C GLN A 33 -0.76 1.81 -14.31
N GLU A 34 -0.23 0.61 -14.56
CA GLU A 34 -1.08 -0.58 -14.65
C GLU A 34 -1.84 -0.86 -13.33
N CYS A 35 -1.19 -0.63 -12.18
CA CYS A 35 -1.82 -0.75 -10.88
C CYS A 35 -3.00 0.23 -10.71
N ILE A 36 -2.80 1.52 -11.05
CA ILE A 36 -3.84 2.55 -11.03
C ILE A 36 -5.01 2.17 -11.95
N GLU A 37 -4.72 1.74 -13.17
CA GLU A 37 -5.73 1.36 -14.16
C GLU A 37 -6.53 0.14 -13.69
N ASN A 38 -5.86 -0.85 -13.11
CA ASN A 38 -6.51 -2.04 -12.56
C ASN A 38 -7.40 -1.68 -11.36
N MET A 39 -6.92 -0.82 -10.46
CA MET A 39 -7.70 -0.28 -9.35
C MET A 39 -8.95 0.47 -9.84
N ARG A 40 -8.81 1.32 -10.86
CA ARG A 40 -9.92 2.04 -11.48
C ARG A 40 -10.97 1.07 -12.04
N LYS A 41 -10.56 0.02 -12.74
CA LYS A 41 -11.45 -1.02 -13.27
C LYS A 41 -12.20 -1.77 -12.16
N ILE A 42 -11.50 -2.15 -11.09
CA ILE A 42 -12.10 -2.83 -9.93
C ILE A 42 -13.19 -1.95 -9.31
N VAL A 43 -12.89 -0.68 -9.03
CA VAL A 43 -13.86 0.27 -8.48
C VAL A 43 -15.08 0.44 -9.39
N ILE A 44 -14.87 0.63 -10.70
CA ILE A 44 -15.96 0.78 -11.67
C ILE A 44 -16.85 -0.46 -11.65
N HIS A 45 -16.24 -1.65 -11.63
CA HIS A 45 -16.98 -2.90 -11.55
C HIS A 45 -17.80 -2.99 -10.25
N MET A 46 -17.21 -2.72 -9.09
CA MET A 46 -17.90 -2.74 -7.80
C MET A 46 -19.08 -1.76 -7.76
N LYS A 47 -18.89 -0.52 -8.23
CA LYS A 47 -19.97 0.49 -8.33
C LYS A 47 -21.10 0.04 -9.28
N SER A 48 -20.79 -0.78 -10.30
CA SER A 48 -21.80 -1.32 -11.23
C SER A 48 -22.69 -2.40 -10.60
N LEU A 49 -22.17 -3.13 -9.60
CA LEU A 49 -22.91 -4.20 -8.92
C LEU A 49 -24.00 -3.65 -8.00
N SER A 50 -23.81 -2.46 -7.42
CA SER A 50 -24.76 -1.86 -6.49
C SER A 50 -24.54 -0.35 -6.31
N LYS A 51 -25.61 0.44 -6.50
CA LYS A 51 -25.60 1.89 -6.28
C LYS A 51 -25.52 2.30 -4.81
N LYS A 52 -25.81 1.40 -3.86
CA LYS A 52 -25.74 1.74 -2.42
C LYS A 52 -24.46 1.24 -1.75
N THR A 53 -23.61 0.51 -2.49
CA THR A 53 -22.35 0.02 -1.95
C THR A 53 -21.37 1.17 -1.82
N ARG A 54 -20.88 1.37 -0.60
CA ARG A 54 -19.79 2.29 -0.30
C ARG A 54 -18.48 1.51 -0.41
N ILE A 55 -17.52 2.12 -1.08
CA ILE A 55 -16.18 1.56 -1.23
C ILE A 55 -15.27 2.36 -0.32
N ILE A 56 -14.46 1.66 0.47
CA ILE A 56 -13.41 2.25 1.30
C ILE A 56 -12.09 1.67 0.82
N PHE A 57 -11.17 2.54 0.38
CA PHE A 57 -9.82 2.14 0.05
C PHE A 57 -8.93 2.17 1.29
N LEU A 58 -8.11 1.14 1.47
CA LEU A 58 -7.04 1.12 2.46
C LEU A 58 -5.70 1.18 1.73
N GLY A 59 -4.88 2.18 2.03
CA GLY A 59 -3.52 2.27 1.52
C GLY A 59 -2.65 1.11 2.01
N ALA A 60 -1.67 0.71 1.18
CA ALA A 60 -0.67 -0.26 1.58
C ALA A 60 0.19 0.33 2.73
N PRO A 61 0.20 -0.28 3.91
CA PRO A 61 0.91 0.28 5.06
C PRO A 61 2.41 0.25 4.84
N SER A 62 3.16 1.16 5.44
CA SER A 62 4.61 0.99 5.54
C SER A 62 4.95 -0.34 6.23
N VAL A 63 6.18 -0.81 6.02
CA VAL A 63 6.72 -2.03 6.63
C VAL A 63 7.96 -1.72 7.44
N ASN A 64 8.19 -2.50 8.48
CA ASN A 64 9.44 -2.47 9.21
C ASN A 64 10.54 -3.18 8.38
N GLU A 65 11.27 -2.43 7.56
CA GLU A 65 12.34 -2.97 6.72
C GLU A 65 13.46 -3.60 7.54
N ALA A 66 13.83 -2.98 8.68
CA ALA A 66 14.84 -3.51 9.59
C ALA A 66 14.42 -4.87 10.17
N GLN A 67 13.14 -5.08 10.47
CA GLN A 67 12.63 -6.37 10.94
C GLN A 67 12.53 -7.40 9.82
N ILE A 68 12.15 -6.99 8.60
CA ILE A 68 12.04 -7.89 7.45
C ILE A 68 13.41 -8.39 7.01
N TYR A 69 14.42 -7.51 6.98
CA TYR A 69 15.72 -7.80 6.37
C TYR A 69 16.86 -8.00 7.37
N GLY A 70 16.70 -7.51 8.61
CA GLY A 70 17.80 -7.43 9.55
C GLY A 70 19.01 -6.72 8.95
N THR A 71 20.20 -7.23 9.29
CA THR A 71 21.48 -6.77 8.75
C THR A 71 22.06 -7.71 7.68
N SER A 72 21.39 -8.83 7.39
CA SER A 72 21.94 -9.89 6.51
C SER A 72 21.62 -9.69 5.04
N VAL A 73 20.53 -8.97 4.72
CA VAL A 73 20.12 -8.74 3.33
C VAL A 73 20.66 -7.41 2.83
N LEU A 74 21.51 -7.49 1.79
CA LEU A 74 22.07 -6.34 1.09
C LEU A 74 20.94 -5.47 0.52
N GLN A 75 21.13 -4.15 0.53
CA GLN A 75 20.09 -3.19 0.12
C GLN A 75 19.52 -3.48 -1.29
N GLY A 76 20.36 -3.90 -2.24
CA GLY A 76 19.93 -4.27 -3.60
C GLY A 76 19.16 -5.60 -3.72
N GLN A 77 19.09 -6.39 -2.65
CA GLN A 77 18.33 -7.65 -2.59
C GLN A 77 16.99 -7.49 -1.85
N ARG A 78 16.71 -6.30 -1.31
CA ARG A 78 15.46 -6.03 -0.59
C ARG A 78 14.31 -5.83 -1.57
N LEU A 79 13.40 -6.79 -1.62
CA LEU A 79 12.24 -6.75 -2.51
C LEU A 79 11.13 -5.79 -2.05
N ARG A 80 11.00 -5.56 -0.74
CA ARG A 80 10.03 -4.66 -0.09
C ARG A 80 10.78 -3.44 0.39
N ASN A 81 10.41 -2.28 -0.14
CA ASN A 81 10.94 -0.99 0.27
C ASN A 81 9.75 -0.04 0.45
N ASN A 82 9.79 0.79 1.48
CA ASN A 82 8.74 1.75 1.78
C ASN A 82 8.64 2.86 0.74
N GLU A 83 9.71 3.20 0.03
CA GLU A 83 9.69 4.31 -0.93
C GLU A 83 8.83 4.00 -2.18
N PRO A 84 9.02 2.87 -2.90
CA PRO A 84 8.05 2.46 -3.92
C PRO A 84 6.64 2.32 -3.36
N ARG A 85 6.49 1.81 -2.13
CA ARG A 85 5.16 1.66 -1.52
C ARG A 85 4.48 3.00 -1.25
N ARG A 86 5.24 4.02 -0.85
CA ARG A 86 4.76 5.40 -0.68
C ARG A 86 4.14 5.91 -1.98
N ILE A 87 4.90 5.79 -3.07
CA ILE A 87 4.48 6.22 -4.41
C ILE A 87 3.17 5.52 -4.83
N TYR A 88 3.07 4.20 -4.61
CA TYR A 88 1.84 3.46 -4.93
C TYR A 88 0.67 3.86 -4.03
N SER A 89 0.92 4.10 -2.74
CA SER A 89 -0.11 4.55 -1.80
C SER A 89 -0.65 5.92 -2.22
N GLU A 90 0.24 6.89 -2.45
CA GLU A 90 -0.11 8.24 -2.91
C GLU A 90 -0.93 8.23 -4.21
N ALA A 91 -0.50 7.47 -5.22
CA ALA A 91 -1.22 7.36 -6.48
C ALA A 91 -2.61 6.73 -6.31
N CYS A 92 -2.75 5.71 -5.45
CA CYS A 92 -4.06 5.13 -5.17
C CYS A 92 -4.97 6.10 -4.40
N LEU A 93 -4.41 6.91 -3.49
CA LEU A 93 -5.16 7.95 -2.77
C LEU A 93 -5.65 9.04 -3.73
N GLU A 94 -4.81 9.47 -4.67
CA GLU A 94 -5.17 10.41 -5.73
C GLU A 94 -6.32 9.86 -6.59
N LEU A 95 -6.20 8.61 -7.05
CA LEU A 95 -7.28 7.91 -7.77
C LEU A 95 -8.59 7.87 -6.95
N CYS A 96 -8.51 7.59 -5.66
CA CYS A 96 -9.69 7.56 -4.79
C CYS A 96 -10.35 8.93 -4.69
N SER A 97 -9.55 10.00 -4.58
CA SER A 97 -10.01 11.39 -4.60
C SER A 97 -10.76 11.71 -5.90
N GLU A 98 -10.15 11.42 -7.05
CA GLU A 98 -10.78 11.60 -8.38
C GLU A 98 -12.13 10.87 -8.49
N MET A 99 -12.20 9.65 -7.94
CA MET A 99 -13.37 8.78 -8.05
C MET A 99 -14.38 8.96 -6.92
N ASN A 100 -14.18 9.94 -6.03
CA ASN A 100 -15.01 10.21 -4.86
C ASN A 100 -15.19 8.96 -3.97
N ILE A 101 -14.09 8.29 -3.64
CA ILE A 101 -14.02 7.11 -2.78
C ILE A 101 -13.36 7.53 -1.46
N ILE A 102 -13.89 7.05 -0.34
CA ILE A 102 -13.26 7.27 0.96
C ILE A 102 -11.98 6.42 1.02
N ALA A 103 -10.86 7.03 1.35
CA ALA A 103 -9.59 6.34 1.48
C ALA A 103 -8.95 6.57 2.85
N ILE A 104 -8.32 5.53 3.39
CA ILE A 104 -7.56 5.57 4.63
C ILE A 104 -6.09 5.38 4.29
N ASP A 105 -5.30 6.43 4.46
CA ASP A 105 -3.85 6.39 4.24
C ASP A 105 -3.13 5.68 5.38
N ARG A 106 -2.92 4.38 5.20
CA ARG A 106 -2.17 3.57 6.17
C ARG A 106 -0.66 3.66 5.99
N TRP A 107 -0.18 4.15 4.85
CA TRP A 107 1.26 4.31 4.65
C TRP A 107 1.75 5.37 5.63
N SER A 108 1.19 6.58 5.56
CA SER A 108 1.57 7.68 6.44
C SER A 108 1.26 7.39 7.91
N THR A 109 0.13 6.72 8.20
CA THR A 109 -0.27 6.37 9.58
C THR A 109 0.73 5.43 10.28
N LEU A 110 1.40 4.55 9.53
CA LEU A 110 2.38 3.61 10.07
C LEU A 110 3.82 4.02 9.75
N TRP A 111 3.99 5.08 8.97
CA TRP A 111 5.29 5.65 8.65
C TRP A 111 5.72 6.58 9.79
N GLU A 112 6.18 5.97 10.88
CA GLU A 112 7.12 6.62 11.78
C GLU A 112 8.30 5.67 11.92
N PRO A 113 9.53 6.09 11.60
CA PRO A 113 10.71 5.30 11.92
C PRO A 113 10.70 4.87 13.40
N CYS A 114 10.22 5.74 14.29
CA CYS A 114 10.15 5.52 15.74
C CYS A 114 9.01 4.59 16.21
N LEU A 115 7.90 4.43 15.45
CA LEU A 115 6.81 3.50 15.83
C LEU A 115 7.34 2.08 15.98
N TRP A 116 8.27 1.70 15.11
CA TRP A 116 8.85 0.37 15.09
C TRP A 116 9.86 0.12 16.22
N GLU A 117 10.50 1.17 16.74
CA GLU A 117 11.40 1.07 17.90
C GLU A 117 10.62 0.67 19.17
N GLN A 118 9.41 1.19 19.33
CA GLN A 118 8.56 0.92 20.50
C GLN A 118 8.17 -0.57 20.60
N TYR A 119 7.95 -1.25 19.47
CA TYR A 119 7.51 -2.65 19.45
C TYR A 119 8.65 -3.66 19.30
N SER A 120 9.78 -3.27 18.71
CA SER A 120 10.88 -4.20 18.43
C SER A 120 11.98 -4.22 19.49
N GLY A 121 12.06 -3.19 20.35
CA GLY A 121 13.14 -3.03 21.34
C GLY A 121 14.52 -2.85 20.71
N LYS A 122 14.59 -2.67 19.38
CA LYS A 122 15.81 -2.42 18.61
C LYS A 122 15.67 -1.04 17.97
N ARG A 123 16.68 -0.19 18.14
CA ARG A 123 16.76 1.09 17.43
C ARG A 123 16.86 0.81 15.92
N ASP A 124 16.00 1.43 15.14
CA ASP A 124 16.07 1.35 13.68
C ASP A 124 17.08 2.41 13.20
N PRO A 125 18.19 2.03 12.54
CA PRO A 125 19.17 3.00 12.06
C PRO A 125 18.59 4.02 11.08
N MET A 126 17.45 3.75 10.42
CA MET A 126 16.77 4.73 9.55
C MET A 126 16.08 5.88 10.32
N CYS A 127 15.81 5.73 11.64
CA CYS A 127 15.31 6.82 12.47
C CYS A 127 16.27 8.03 12.51
N CYS A 128 17.57 7.79 12.27
CA CYS A 128 18.61 8.79 12.41
C CYS A 128 18.86 9.62 11.15
N GLU A 129 18.45 9.14 9.96
CA GLU A 129 18.79 9.82 8.69
C GLU A 129 17.69 10.76 8.18
N HIS A 130 16.45 10.59 8.66
CA HIS A 130 15.31 11.44 8.32
C HIS A 130 14.58 11.84 9.60
N GLY A 131 15.24 12.67 10.42
CA GLY A 131 14.54 13.39 11.49
C GLY A 131 13.40 14.22 10.89
N PRO A 132 12.34 14.54 11.68
CA PRO A 132 11.21 15.30 11.18
C PRO A 132 11.71 16.64 10.60
N LEU A 133 11.25 16.96 9.38
CA LEU A 133 11.24 18.34 8.90
C LEU A 133 10.41 19.21 9.85
#